data_AF-A0A3A1Y369-F1
#
_entry.id   AF-A0A3A1Y369-F1
#
_cell.length_a   1.000
_cell.length_b   1.000
_cell.length_c   1.000
_cell.angle_alpha   90.00
_cell.angle_beta   90.00
_cell.angle_gamma   90.00
#
_symmetry.space_group_name_H-M   'P 1'
#
loop_
_entity.id
_entity.type
_entity.pdbx_description
1 polymer ?
#
loop_
_entity_poly.entity_id
_entity_poly.type
_entity_poly.pdbx_seq_one_letter_code
_entity_poly.pdbx_strand_id
1 'polypeptide(L)'
;NQGVNLGNGTVILAKEDVNVTSPNGSVNVQGTNITAKNGNATLQAKENVSIFNSNISGNKSVKLTAENGSVSTGDSKLESPNGSVDITGNQGVNLGNGTVILAKEDVNVTSPNGSVNVQGTNITAENGNATIQARENVSVFNSNISGNKSVKLTAENGSVSTGDSKLESPNGSVAVTGNQGVNLGNGTVILAKEDVNVTSPNGSVNVQGTNVTAENGNATIQAKENVSIFNSNISGNKSVVINSENGTTKLVNTELDSANGAVTLTGNQAVNLDNGTLINAKENVTLIAENGGVLMSGTNISAGNGTQNVTILAKTDVEIDNSNLSGSHVRTQATTGSSTITNSTFKAGNLTVEAQDTNTFERNNINISGQVELSGMPVNFNLNKGVIAELPLINGLKAFTQEVETNNPELEILHKDNNLEVKLETSYEDWLEEGNALPQVEEHEETVSDLTMPSGEALVVTTTESHFSTCYVALHDVFDSYGVTERDLENLSVDEIMKKYGISASERDMLSRSCALVPGYDKAILPLKEVKK
;
A
#
# COMPACT_ATOMS: atom_id res chain seq x y z
N ASN A 1 58.48 -6.47 11.41
CA ASN A 1 57.78 -7.20 12.49
C ASN A 1 58.03 -6.59 13.87
N GLN A 2 57.94 -5.26 14.04
CA GLN A 2 57.91 -4.68 15.39
C GLN A 2 56.63 -3.86 15.50
N GLY A 3 55.63 -4.44 16.16
CA GLY A 3 54.44 -3.72 16.63
C GLY A 3 54.79 -2.80 17.80
N VAL A 4 53.86 -1.91 18.16
CA VAL A 4 53.94 -1.12 19.40
C VAL A 4 52.96 -1.71 20.41
N ASN A 5 53.44 -2.01 21.61
CA ASN A 5 52.60 -2.51 22.71
C ASN A 5 52.71 -1.56 23.91
N LEU A 6 51.60 -0.93 24.30
CA LEU A 6 51.47 -0.13 25.50
C LEU A 6 50.61 -0.90 26.50
N GLY A 7 51.22 -1.31 27.62
CA GLY A 7 50.59 -2.15 28.63
C GLY A 7 49.93 -1.35 29.74
N ASN A 8 49.29 -2.08 30.65
CA ASN A 8 48.54 -1.51 31.78
C ASN A 8 49.38 -0.50 32.58
N GLY A 9 48.76 0.63 32.92
CA GLY A 9 49.38 1.70 33.70
C GLY A 9 50.28 2.63 32.90
N THR A 10 50.44 2.41 31.59
CA THR A 10 51.20 3.34 30.74
C THR A 10 50.48 4.70 30.68
N VAL A 11 51.25 5.78 30.84
CA VAL A 11 50.75 7.16 30.70
C VAL A 11 51.63 7.90 29.71
N ILE A 12 51.02 8.40 28.62
CA ILE A 12 51.66 9.25 27.63
C ILE A 12 51.00 10.61 27.69
N LEU A 13 51.75 11.63 28.09
CA LEU A 13 51.29 13.00 28.20
C LEU A 13 52.16 13.92 27.35
N ALA A 14 51.57 14.58 26.35
CA ALA A 14 52.23 15.58 25.54
C ALA A 14 51.48 16.93 25.61
N LYS A 15 52.24 18.02 25.47
CA LYS A 15 51.66 19.37 25.38
C LYS A 15 50.95 19.56 24.04
N GLU A 16 51.60 19.17 22.95
CA GLU A 16 51.05 19.22 21.60
C GLU A 16 50.55 17.82 21.21
N ASP A 17 51.11 17.21 20.17
CA ASP A 17 50.63 15.94 19.62
C ASP A 17 51.22 14.72 20.34
N VAL A 18 50.46 13.62 20.32
CA VAL A 18 50.95 12.26 20.58
C VAL A 18 50.80 11.44 19.30
N ASN A 19 51.89 10.84 18.83
CA ASN A 19 51.90 9.94 17.68
C ASN A 19 52.45 8.57 18.08
N VAL A 20 51.57 7.56 18.12
CA VAL A 20 51.93 6.15 18.35
C VAL A 20 51.81 5.43 17.02
N THR A 21 52.93 5.10 16.39
CA THR A 21 52.94 4.55 15.03
C THR A 21 53.70 3.22 14.94
N SER A 22 53.17 2.27 14.18
CA SER A 22 53.86 1.04 13.77
C SER A 22 53.83 0.88 12.24
N PRO A 23 54.90 1.28 11.53
CA PRO A 23 54.93 1.25 10.06
C PRO A 23 54.90 -0.14 9.44
N ASN A 24 55.18 -1.20 10.22
CA ASN A 24 55.33 -2.57 9.74
C ASN A 24 54.68 -3.59 10.69
N GLY A 25 53.68 -3.19 11.46
CA GLY A 25 53.05 -4.05 12.45
C GLY A 25 51.78 -3.42 13.04
N SER A 26 51.34 -3.99 14.15
CA SER A 26 50.15 -3.57 14.89
C SER A 26 50.47 -2.60 16.03
N VAL A 27 49.50 -1.80 16.45
CA VAL A 27 49.53 -1.00 17.69
C VAL A 27 48.53 -1.61 18.67
N ASN A 28 49.00 -2.08 19.83
CA ASN A 28 48.16 -2.62 20.89
C ASN A 28 48.28 -1.75 22.15
N VAL A 29 47.14 -1.29 22.66
CA VAL A 29 47.03 -0.38 23.79
C VAL A 29 46.08 -1.00 24.81
N GLN A 30 46.59 -1.30 26.00
CA GLN A 30 45.83 -1.93 27.08
C GLN A 30 46.02 -1.15 28.38
N GLY A 31 44.94 -0.81 29.08
CA GLY A 31 45.04 -0.18 30.40
C GLY A 31 45.82 1.14 30.41
N THR A 32 45.83 1.89 29.30
CA THR A 32 46.75 3.01 29.07
C THR A 32 46.00 4.34 29.02
N ASN A 33 46.66 5.42 29.46
CA ASN A 33 46.18 6.80 29.29
C ASN A 33 47.07 7.55 28.29
N ILE A 34 46.51 8.02 27.19
CA ILE A 34 47.18 8.85 26.19
C ILE A 34 46.50 10.22 26.15
N THR A 35 47.27 11.29 26.29
CA THR A 35 46.73 12.66 26.30
C THR A 35 47.64 13.64 25.55
N ALA A 36 47.08 14.24 24.49
CA ALA A 36 47.63 15.38 23.75
C ALA A 36 46.88 16.66 24.16
N LYS A 37 47.46 17.48 25.05
CA LYS A 37 46.76 18.59 25.73
C LYS A 37 46.25 19.69 24.78
N ASN A 38 47.01 20.01 23.74
CA ASN A 38 46.67 21.06 22.76
C ASN A 38 46.64 20.51 21.32
N GLY A 39 47.09 19.28 21.12
CA GLY A 39 47.28 18.68 19.80
C GLY A 39 46.34 17.52 19.52
N ASN A 40 46.79 16.65 18.61
CA ASN A 40 46.12 15.45 18.17
C ASN A 40 46.67 14.22 18.90
N ALA A 41 45.83 13.22 19.13
CA ALA A 41 46.26 11.89 19.53
C ALA A 41 46.09 10.94 18.34
N THR A 42 47.20 10.53 17.73
CA THR A 42 47.21 9.67 16.53
C THR A 42 47.79 8.30 16.87
N LEU A 43 47.01 7.25 16.62
CA LEU A 43 47.45 5.85 16.67
C LEU A 43 47.34 5.26 15.27
N GLN A 44 48.47 4.92 14.66
CA GLN A 44 48.53 4.41 13.29
C GLN A 44 49.32 3.11 13.22
N ALA A 45 48.78 2.11 12.54
CA ALA A 45 49.41 0.82 12.34
C ALA A 45 49.29 0.39 10.87
N LYS A 46 50.31 -0.33 10.39
CA LYS A 46 50.22 -0.98 9.09
C LYS A 46 49.19 -2.12 9.10
N GLU A 47 49.19 -2.88 10.18
CA GLU A 47 48.26 -3.99 10.40
C GLU A 47 47.08 -3.49 11.23
N ASN A 48 46.97 -3.87 12.51
CA ASN A 48 45.81 -3.61 13.35
C ASN A 48 46.07 -2.52 14.39
N VAL A 49 45.00 -1.85 14.83
CA VAL A 49 45.01 -1.00 16.04
C VAL A 49 44.03 -1.60 17.04
N SER A 50 44.52 -2.01 18.21
CA SER A 50 43.72 -2.60 19.29
C SER A 50 43.79 -1.74 20.54
N ILE A 51 42.65 -1.33 21.10
CA ILE A 51 42.57 -0.45 22.27
C ILE A 51 41.59 -1.01 23.28
N PHE A 52 42.06 -1.41 24.46
CA PHE A 52 41.23 -1.98 25.50
C PHE A 52 41.47 -1.33 26.85
N ASN A 53 40.41 -1.08 27.61
CA ASN A 53 40.50 -0.51 28.97
C ASN A 53 41.34 0.78 29.02
N SER A 54 41.25 1.63 28.00
CA SER A 54 42.18 2.76 27.83
C SER A 54 41.47 4.08 27.61
N ASN A 55 42.15 5.19 27.95
CA ASN A 55 41.66 6.55 27.69
C ASN A 55 42.59 7.24 26.69
N ILE A 56 42.06 7.62 25.54
CA ILE A 56 42.79 8.33 24.47
C ILE A 56 42.14 9.69 24.29
N SER A 57 42.88 10.75 24.58
CA SER A 57 42.40 12.13 24.47
C SER A 57 43.35 12.96 23.61
N GLY A 58 42.79 13.64 22.61
CA GLY A 58 43.50 14.64 21.83
C GLY A 58 42.64 15.88 21.69
N ASN A 59 43.15 17.02 22.13
CA ASN A 59 42.35 18.25 22.20
C ASN A 59 41.75 18.68 20.86
N LYS A 60 42.50 18.51 19.76
CA LYS A 60 42.07 18.86 18.40
C LYS A 60 41.47 17.68 17.64
N SER A 61 42.01 16.49 17.84
CA SER A 61 41.45 15.28 17.25
C SER A 61 41.98 14.02 17.92
N VAL A 62 41.23 12.93 17.78
CA VAL A 62 41.72 11.56 17.97
C VAL A 62 41.64 10.84 16.64
N LYS A 63 42.75 10.28 16.18
CA LYS A 63 42.80 9.54 14.91
C LYS A 63 43.33 8.13 15.12
N LEU A 64 42.52 7.13 14.79
CA LEU A 64 42.89 5.72 14.81
C LEU A 64 42.92 5.20 13.39
N THR A 65 44.03 4.62 12.95
CA THR A 65 44.18 4.14 11.57
C THR A 65 44.90 2.80 11.50
N ALA A 66 44.22 1.81 10.95
CA ALA A 66 44.78 0.52 10.55
C ALA A 66 44.80 0.46 9.01
N GLU A 67 45.98 0.62 8.40
CA GLU A 67 46.11 0.80 6.94
C GLU A 67 45.71 -0.45 6.13
N ASN A 68 46.10 -1.63 6.60
CA ASN A 68 45.80 -2.90 5.94
C ASN A 68 44.96 -3.84 6.82
N GLY A 69 44.76 -3.52 8.10
CA GLY A 69 44.03 -4.35 9.05
C GLY A 69 42.78 -3.67 9.57
N SER A 70 42.43 -4.00 10.80
CA SER A 70 41.21 -3.55 11.46
C SER A 70 41.51 -2.69 12.69
N VAL A 71 40.56 -1.84 13.07
CA VAL A 71 40.57 -1.16 14.38
C VAL A 71 39.61 -1.90 15.31
N SER A 72 40.05 -2.20 16.54
CA SER A 72 39.20 -2.79 17.57
C SER A 72 39.32 -2.02 18.87
N THR A 73 38.19 -1.64 19.46
CA THR A 73 38.13 -0.96 20.75
C THR A 73 37.20 -1.69 21.72
N GLY A 74 37.48 -1.64 23.02
CA GLY A 74 36.56 -2.15 24.04
C GLY A 74 36.85 -1.51 25.39
N ASP A 75 35.79 -1.25 26.17
CA ASP A 75 35.89 -0.61 27.50
C ASP A 75 36.81 0.61 27.52
N SER A 76 36.78 1.44 26.47
CA SER A 76 37.74 2.52 26.27
C SER A 76 37.06 3.85 25.97
N LYS A 77 37.66 4.95 26.42
CA LYS A 77 37.21 6.31 26.13
C LYS A 77 38.09 6.95 25.06
N LEU A 78 37.48 7.41 23.97
CA LEU A 78 38.11 8.22 22.93
C LEU A 78 37.49 9.62 22.98
N GLU A 79 38.31 10.66 23.18
CA GLU A 79 37.79 12.01 23.44
C GLU A 79 38.55 13.10 22.70
N SER A 80 37.80 13.92 21.95
CA SER A 80 38.28 15.15 21.32
C SER A 80 37.45 16.36 21.76
N PRO A 81 37.86 17.07 22.83
CA PRO A 81 37.11 18.18 23.42
C PRO A 81 36.88 19.39 22.51
N ASN A 82 37.70 19.59 21.47
CA ASN A 82 37.59 20.73 20.54
C ASN A 82 37.69 20.33 19.07
N GLY A 83 37.47 19.05 18.74
CA GLY A 83 37.42 18.63 17.34
C GLY A 83 36.83 17.25 17.16
N SER A 84 37.36 16.50 16.19
CA SER A 84 36.74 15.26 15.71
C SER A 84 37.42 13.99 16.23
N VAL A 85 36.70 12.88 16.17
CA VAL A 85 37.26 11.53 16.34
C VAL A 85 37.12 10.75 15.04
N ASP A 86 38.24 10.34 14.45
CA ASP A 86 38.28 9.60 13.19
C ASP A 86 38.85 8.20 13.42
N ILE A 87 38.06 7.17 13.11
CA ILE A 87 38.42 5.77 13.22
C ILE A 87 38.33 5.14 11.84
N THR A 88 39.46 4.67 11.33
CA THR A 88 39.55 4.00 10.03
C THR A 88 40.25 2.66 10.17
N GLY A 89 39.52 1.58 9.90
CA GLY A 89 40.09 0.24 9.77
C GLY A 89 39.83 -0.29 8.38
N ASN A 90 40.88 -0.46 7.59
CA ASN A 90 40.76 -0.84 6.18
C ASN A 90 39.92 -2.11 5.97
N GLN A 91 40.13 -3.14 6.80
CA GLN A 91 39.44 -4.43 6.72
C GLN A 91 38.29 -4.58 7.73
N GLY A 92 38.12 -3.62 8.63
CA GLY A 92 37.01 -3.62 9.57
C GLY A 92 37.19 -2.65 10.73
N VAL A 93 36.08 -2.28 11.37
CA VAL A 93 36.09 -1.60 12.67
C VAL A 93 35.17 -2.32 13.64
N ASN A 94 35.68 -2.66 14.82
CA ASN A 94 34.90 -3.28 15.89
C ASN A 94 34.93 -2.38 17.13
N LEU A 95 33.81 -1.75 17.44
CA LEU A 95 33.61 -1.00 18.69
C LEU A 95 32.83 -1.91 19.65
N GLY A 96 33.54 -2.49 20.61
CA GLY A 96 32.97 -3.39 21.59
C GLY A 96 32.37 -2.66 22.79
N ASN A 97 31.70 -3.45 23.65
CA ASN A 97 31.01 -2.97 24.84
C ASN A 97 31.88 -2.03 25.68
N GLY A 98 31.23 -1.03 26.29
CA GLY A 98 31.89 -0.07 27.17
C GLY A 98 32.74 0.98 26.44
N THR A 99 32.83 0.92 25.10
CA THR A 99 33.46 1.99 24.32
C THR A 99 32.64 3.27 24.40
N VAL A 100 33.30 4.39 24.67
CA VAL A 100 32.71 5.74 24.69
C VAL A 100 33.51 6.64 23.76
N ILE A 101 32.85 7.25 22.78
CA ILE A 101 33.45 8.18 21.83
C ILE A 101 32.78 9.53 21.96
N LEU A 102 33.56 10.55 22.32
CA LEU A 102 33.09 11.93 22.49
C LEU A 102 33.90 12.86 21.59
N ALA A 103 33.22 13.56 20.69
CA ALA A 103 33.81 14.59 19.85
C ALA A 103 33.01 15.88 19.95
N LYS A 104 33.71 17.02 19.97
CA LYS A 104 33.04 18.32 19.87
C LYS A 104 32.44 18.53 18.49
N GLU A 105 33.18 18.15 17.47
CA GLU A 105 32.77 18.24 16.07
C GLU A 105 32.22 16.89 15.59
N ASP A 106 32.86 16.25 14.62
CA ASP A 106 32.35 15.01 14.00
C ASP A 106 32.93 13.75 14.65
N VAL A 107 32.17 12.65 14.57
CA VAL A 107 32.70 11.29 14.75
C VAL A 107 32.55 10.53 13.43
N ASN A 108 33.67 10.01 12.92
CA ASN A 108 33.70 9.21 11.70
C ASN A 108 34.25 7.81 12.00
N VAL A 109 33.46 6.77 11.72
CA VAL A 109 33.85 5.37 11.86
C VAL A 109 33.75 4.72 10.49
N THR A 110 34.88 4.32 9.93
CA THR A 110 34.98 3.95 8.51
C THR A 110 35.71 2.63 8.30
N SER A 111 35.14 1.77 7.46
CA SER A 111 35.83 0.59 6.90
C SER A 111 35.73 0.54 5.38
N PRO A 112 36.75 1.03 4.66
CA PRO A 112 36.75 1.11 3.19
C PRO A 112 36.66 -0.24 2.46
N ASN A 113 37.07 -1.35 3.07
CA ASN A 113 37.06 -2.68 2.44
C ASN A 113 36.46 -3.77 3.33
N GLY A 114 35.82 -3.41 4.44
CA GLY A 114 35.24 -4.37 5.37
C GLY A 114 33.95 -3.88 6.00
N SER A 115 33.61 -4.52 7.12
CA SER A 115 32.40 -4.25 7.89
C SER A 115 32.70 -3.37 9.12
N VAL A 116 31.68 -2.66 9.61
CA VAL A 116 31.72 -1.96 10.91
C VAL A 116 30.72 -2.60 11.87
N ASN A 117 31.21 -3.03 13.03
CA ASN A 117 30.40 -3.58 14.11
C ASN A 117 30.49 -2.69 15.35
N VAL A 118 29.34 -2.26 15.87
CA VAL A 118 29.20 -1.39 17.03
C VAL A 118 28.30 -2.06 18.04
N GLN A 119 28.85 -2.44 19.18
CA GLN A 119 28.18 -3.19 20.22
C GLN A 119 28.37 -2.52 21.56
N GLY A 120 27.29 -2.25 22.31
CA GLY A 120 27.38 -1.70 23.66
C GLY A 120 28.15 -0.38 23.74
N THR A 121 28.11 0.44 22.69
CA THR A 121 28.96 1.63 22.52
C THR A 121 28.13 2.92 22.60
N ASN A 122 28.72 3.97 23.15
CA ASN A 122 28.16 5.32 23.10
C ASN A 122 29.01 6.20 22.18
N ILE A 123 28.40 6.75 21.13
CA ILE A 123 29.06 7.69 20.20
C ILE A 123 28.31 9.02 20.25
N THR A 124 29.03 10.11 20.52
CA THR A 124 28.47 11.45 20.57
C THR A 124 29.34 12.44 19.79
N ALA A 125 28.73 13.09 18.80
CA ALA A 125 29.24 14.26 18.10
C ALA A 125 28.42 15.50 18.54
N GLU A 126 28.97 16.31 19.46
CA GLU A 126 28.22 17.36 20.16
C GLU A 126 27.70 18.48 19.25
N ASN A 127 28.49 18.89 18.25
CA ASN A 127 28.11 19.94 17.29
C ASN A 127 28.11 19.44 15.84
N GLY A 128 28.64 18.23 15.59
CA GLY A 128 28.85 17.67 14.27
C GLY A 128 27.91 16.52 13.93
N ASN A 129 28.41 15.66 13.07
CA ASN A 129 27.75 14.46 12.56
C ASN A 129 28.36 13.21 13.20
N ALA A 130 27.53 12.18 13.38
CA ALA A 130 28.01 10.84 13.67
C ALA A 130 27.84 9.97 12.42
N THR A 131 28.95 9.62 11.77
CA THR A 131 28.98 8.85 10.52
C THR A 131 29.61 7.48 10.75
N ILE A 132 28.88 6.44 10.37
CA ILE A 132 29.36 5.05 10.37
C ILE A 132 29.21 4.52 8.95
N GLN A 133 30.33 4.21 8.32
CA GLN A 133 30.38 3.78 6.92
C GLN A 133 31.23 2.53 6.76
N ALA A 134 30.69 1.56 6.05
CA ALA A 134 31.36 0.33 5.71
C ALA A 134 31.17 0.02 4.23
N ARG A 135 32.16 -0.61 3.61
CA ARG A 135 31.98 -1.17 2.26
C ARG A 135 31.06 -2.39 2.28
N GLU A 136 31.21 -3.25 3.27
CA GLU A 136 30.35 -4.41 3.46
C GLU A 136 29.17 -4.04 4.36
N ASN A 137 29.10 -4.57 5.58
CA ASN A 137 27.96 -4.43 6.47
C ASN A 137 28.19 -3.41 7.58
N VAL A 138 27.11 -2.81 8.07
CA VAL A 138 27.09 -2.05 9.33
C VAL A 138 26.17 -2.75 10.31
N SER A 139 26.67 -3.04 11.51
CA SER A 139 25.90 -3.64 12.61
C SER A 139 25.96 -2.73 13.84
N VAL A 140 24.82 -2.35 14.39
CA VAL A 140 24.72 -1.48 15.58
C VAL A 140 23.77 -2.11 16.60
N PHE A 141 24.31 -2.61 17.71
CA PHE A 141 23.52 -3.30 18.73
C PHE A 141 23.78 -2.74 20.12
N ASN A 142 22.73 -2.60 20.93
CA ASN A 142 22.84 -2.12 22.31
C ASN A 142 23.62 -0.79 22.43
N SER A 143 23.46 0.11 21.46
CA SER A 143 24.34 1.27 21.32
C SER A 143 23.55 2.58 21.22
N ASN A 144 24.16 3.68 21.66
CA ASN A 144 23.60 5.03 21.51
C ASN A 144 24.51 5.85 20.58
N ILE A 145 23.96 6.28 19.44
CA ILE A 145 24.67 7.06 18.44
C ILE A 145 23.97 8.41 18.31
N SER A 146 24.65 9.48 18.71
CA SER A 146 24.13 10.84 18.67
C SER A 146 25.03 11.74 17.83
N GLY A 147 24.44 12.41 16.86
CA GLY A 147 25.10 13.44 16.06
C GLY A 147 24.20 14.65 15.94
N ASN A 148 24.67 15.79 16.46
CA ASN A 148 23.85 16.99 16.57
C ASN A 148 23.25 17.45 15.25
N LYS A 149 24.02 17.38 14.16
CA LYS A 149 23.60 17.76 12.80
C LYS A 149 23.08 16.59 11.97
N SER A 150 23.62 15.40 12.17
CA SER A 150 23.08 14.19 11.54
C SER A 150 23.65 12.92 12.17
N VAL A 151 22.92 11.82 11.99
CA VAL A 151 23.43 10.45 12.15
C VAL A 151 23.32 9.74 10.81
N LYS A 152 24.42 9.15 10.33
CA LYS A 152 24.44 8.41 9.07
C LYS A 152 25.04 7.02 9.26
N LEU A 153 24.25 5.99 8.95
CA LEU A 153 24.72 4.61 8.84
C LEU A 153 24.71 4.21 7.36
N THR A 154 25.83 3.72 6.84
CA THR A 154 25.93 3.36 5.41
C THR A 154 26.73 2.07 5.20
N ALA A 155 26.08 1.10 4.56
CA ALA A 155 26.70 -0.10 4.02
C ALA A 155 26.67 -0.01 2.48
N GLU A 156 27.82 0.26 1.85
CA GLU A 156 27.89 0.59 0.41
C GLU A 156 27.53 -0.59 -0.50
N ASN A 157 27.96 -1.80 -0.13
CA ASN A 157 27.67 -3.03 -0.86
C ASN A 157 26.91 -4.05 -0.02
N GLY A 158 26.80 -3.87 1.29
CA GLY A 158 26.12 -4.81 2.18
C GLY A 158 24.83 -4.27 2.76
N SER A 159 24.51 -4.73 3.96
CA SER A 159 23.29 -4.37 4.68
C SER A 159 23.60 -3.60 5.95
N VAL A 160 22.61 -2.83 6.43
CA VAL A 160 22.64 -2.24 7.78
C VAL A 160 21.71 -3.02 8.69
N SER A 161 22.17 -3.41 9.87
CA SER A 161 21.36 -4.04 10.90
C SER A 161 21.48 -3.28 12.22
N THR A 162 20.34 -2.97 12.84
CA THR A 162 20.29 -2.34 14.16
C THR A 162 19.41 -3.14 15.12
N GLY A 163 19.68 -3.07 16.42
CA GLY A 163 18.82 -3.66 17.45
C GLY A 163 19.12 -3.08 18.81
N ASP A 164 18.09 -2.88 19.64
CA ASP A 164 18.20 -2.30 20.98
C ASP A 164 19.08 -1.04 21.03
N SER A 165 18.99 -0.18 20.00
CA SER A 165 19.91 0.95 19.80
C SER A 165 19.16 2.25 19.55
N LYS A 166 19.72 3.35 20.04
CA LYS A 166 19.21 4.70 19.81
C LYS A 166 20.06 5.43 18.77
N LEU A 167 19.45 5.91 17.70
CA LEU A 167 20.04 6.81 16.71
C LEU A 167 19.36 8.17 16.84
N GLU A 168 20.11 9.22 17.16
CA GLU A 168 19.53 10.52 17.50
C GLU A 168 20.23 11.70 16.82
N SER A 169 19.46 12.55 16.16
CA SER A 169 19.92 13.85 15.67
C SER A 169 19.03 14.99 16.18
N PRO A 170 19.41 15.65 17.30
CA PRO A 170 18.60 16.69 17.94
C PRO A 170 18.34 17.95 17.11
N ASN A 171 19.17 18.24 16.12
CA ASN A 171 19.04 19.42 15.26
C ASN A 171 19.14 19.08 13.76
N GLY A 172 18.97 17.81 13.39
CA GLY A 172 19.09 17.41 12.00
C GLY A 172 18.44 16.07 11.69
N SER A 173 19.00 15.38 10.70
CA SER A 173 18.39 14.20 10.09
C SER A 173 19.09 12.90 10.48
N VAL A 174 18.36 11.78 10.42
CA VAL A 174 18.94 10.44 10.52
C VAL A 174 18.77 9.70 9.21
N ALA A 175 19.87 9.14 8.70
CA ALA A 175 19.88 8.33 7.47
C ALA A 175 20.47 6.94 7.74
N VAL A 176 19.72 5.91 7.38
CA VAL A 176 20.14 4.50 7.42
C VAL A 176 20.04 3.94 6.01
N THR A 177 21.18 3.64 5.41
CA THR A 177 21.26 3.14 4.03
C THR A 177 22.05 1.85 3.97
N GLY A 178 21.38 0.76 3.59
CA GLY A 178 22.02 -0.51 3.31
C GLY A 178 21.74 -0.94 1.89
N ASN A 179 22.79 -1.00 1.07
CA ASN A 179 22.66 -1.27 -0.36
C ASN A 179 21.85 -2.55 -0.66
N GLN A 180 22.10 -3.62 0.09
CA GLN A 180 21.45 -4.93 -0.08
C GLN A 180 20.34 -5.20 0.93
N GLY A 181 20.16 -4.33 1.93
CA GLY A 181 19.04 -4.44 2.87
C GLY A 181 19.22 -3.57 4.10
N VAL A 182 18.10 -3.27 4.76
CA VAL A 182 18.10 -2.66 6.09
C VAL A 182 17.22 -3.47 7.04
N ASN A 183 17.77 -3.84 8.20
CA ASN A 183 17.04 -4.53 9.26
C ASN A 183 17.05 -3.66 10.52
N LEU A 184 15.93 -3.06 10.86
CA LEU A 184 15.73 -2.38 12.15
C LEU A 184 15.02 -3.37 13.08
N GLY A 185 15.79 -3.98 13.99
CA GLY A 185 15.30 -4.95 14.96
C GLY A 185 14.65 -4.30 16.18
N ASN A 186 14.06 -5.17 17.02
CA ASN A 186 13.37 -4.77 18.24
C ASN A 186 14.22 -3.81 19.09
N GLY A 187 13.55 -2.86 19.74
CA GLY A 187 14.19 -1.90 20.63
C GLY A 187 14.96 -0.78 19.91
N THR A 188 15.04 -0.80 18.58
CA THR A 188 15.61 0.33 17.83
C THR A 188 14.73 1.57 18.01
N VAL A 189 15.37 2.71 18.28
CA VAL A 189 14.74 4.03 18.34
C VAL A 189 15.51 4.97 17.42
N ILE A 190 14.83 5.57 16.46
CA ILE A 190 15.37 6.59 15.56
C ILE A 190 14.64 7.89 15.81
N LEU A 191 15.37 8.92 16.25
CA LEU A 191 14.84 10.25 16.51
C LEU A 191 15.61 11.30 15.73
N ALA A 192 14.91 12.05 14.87
CA ALA A 192 15.46 13.16 14.13
C ALA A 192 14.61 14.41 14.32
N LYS A 193 15.27 15.56 14.42
CA LYS A 193 14.55 16.84 14.40
C LYS A 193 13.95 17.13 13.03
N GLU A 194 14.71 16.84 11.98
CA GLU A 194 14.29 17.00 10.59
C GLU A 194 13.81 15.67 10.03
N ASP A 195 14.43 15.14 8.97
CA ASP A 195 13.96 13.93 8.28
C ASP A 195 14.57 12.64 8.85
N VAL A 196 13.81 11.55 8.72
CA VAL A 196 14.34 10.18 8.84
C VAL A 196 14.23 9.48 7.49
N ASN A 197 15.35 8.93 7.01
CA ASN A 197 15.42 8.17 5.77
C ASN A 197 15.99 6.77 6.02
N VAL A 198 15.20 5.73 5.78
CA VAL A 198 15.61 4.33 5.84
C VAL A 198 15.50 3.74 4.45
N THR A 199 16.63 3.35 3.86
CA THR A 199 16.70 3.06 2.41
C THR A 199 17.49 1.80 2.09
N SER A 200 16.93 0.98 1.19
CA SER A 200 17.66 -0.11 0.54
C SER A 200 17.54 -0.05 -0.99
N PRO A 201 18.53 0.55 -1.67
CA PRO A 201 18.51 0.73 -3.13
C PRO A 201 18.48 -0.54 -3.98
N ASN A 202 18.93 -1.68 -3.44
CA ASN A 202 18.97 -2.96 -4.17
C ASN A 202 18.46 -4.15 -3.33
N GLY A 203 17.76 -3.89 -2.24
CA GLY A 203 17.25 -4.95 -1.36
C GLY A 203 15.95 -4.57 -0.68
N SER A 204 15.65 -5.31 0.39
CA SER A 204 14.45 -5.15 1.20
C SER A 204 14.71 -4.35 2.48
N VAL A 205 13.67 -3.73 3.04
CA VAL A 205 13.70 -3.10 4.37
C VAL A 205 12.76 -3.86 5.31
N ASN A 206 13.29 -4.34 6.43
CA ASN A 206 12.53 -4.99 7.50
C ASN A 206 12.62 -4.16 8.79
N VAL A 207 11.46 -3.81 9.36
CA VAL A 207 11.34 -3.01 10.58
C VAL A 207 10.50 -3.78 11.58
N GLN A 208 11.06 -4.07 12.75
CA GLN A 208 10.42 -4.87 13.77
C GLN A 208 10.60 -4.20 15.14
N GLY A 209 9.50 -3.99 15.88
CA GLY A 209 9.58 -3.47 17.25
C GLY A 209 10.33 -2.14 17.38
N THR A 210 10.22 -1.27 16.36
CA THR A 210 11.04 -0.07 16.21
C THR A 210 10.18 1.19 16.33
N ASN A 211 10.75 2.25 16.90
CA ASN A 211 10.15 3.59 16.87
C ASN A 211 10.96 4.49 15.94
N VAL A 212 10.30 5.10 14.96
CA VAL A 212 10.90 6.08 14.04
C VAL A 212 10.14 7.39 14.15
N THR A 213 10.85 8.48 14.43
CA THR A 213 10.26 9.81 14.58
C THR A 213 11.08 10.88 13.88
N ALA A 214 10.42 11.58 12.95
CA ALA A 214 10.87 12.82 12.33
C ALA A 214 10.01 13.98 12.87
N GLU A 215 10.55 14.74 13.84
CA GLU A 215 9.76 15.72 14.62
C GLU A 215 9.21 16.88 13.78
N ASN A 216 10.00 17.38 12.83
CA ASN A 216 9.61 18.47 11.94
C ASN A 216 9.61 18.05 10.46
N GLY A 217 10.17 16.89 10.14
CA GLY A 217 10.40 16.41 8.78
C GLY A 217 9.47 15.28 8.34
N ASN A 218 9.94 14.54 7.34
CA ASN A 218 9.30 13.35 6.79
C ASN A 218 9.94 12.09 7.40
N ALA A 219 9.12 11.06 7.61
CA ALA A 219 9.60 9.71 7.87
C ALA A 219 9.46 8.87 6.61
N THR A 220 10.59 8.46 6.05
CA THR A 220 10.64 7.81 4.74
C THR A 220 11.32 6.45 4.84
N ILE A 221 10.62 5.39 4.41
CA ILE A 221 11.12 4.02 4.36
C ILE A 221 10.96 3.51 2.93
N GLN A 222 12.08 3.22 2.26
CA GLN A 222 12.06 2.81 0.86
C GLN A 222 12.96 1.60 0.60
N ALA A 223 12.46 0.68 -0.21
CA ALA A 223 13.18 -0.49 -0.66
C ALA A 223 13.00 -0.71 -2.16
N LYS A 224 14.02 -1.25 -2.82
CA LYS A 224 13.89 -1.73 -4.19
C LYS A 224 12.98 -2.96 -4.26
N GLU A 225 13.12 -3.85 -3.29
CA GLU A 225 12.30 -5.06 -3.18
C GLU A 225 11.12 -4.80 -2.25
N ASN A 226 11.07 -5.45 -1.08
CA ASN A 226 9.94 -5.40 -0.15
C ASN A 226 10.21 -4.44 1.00
N VAL A 227 9.14 -3.84 1.53
CA VAL A 227 9.12 -3.19 2.84
C VAL A 227 8.19 -3.98 3.75
N SER A 228 8.70 -4.44 4.89
CA SER A 228 7.91 -5.14 5.90
C SER A 228 8.07 -4.46 7.27
N ILE A 229 6.95 -4.09 7.90
CA ILE A 229 6.93 -3.36 9.16
C ILE A 229 6.01 -4.06 10.15
N PHE A 230 6.56 -4.49 11.27
CA PHE A 230 5.87 -5.25 12.30
C PHE A 230 5.99 -4.57 13.67
N ASN A 231 4.89 -4.41 14.39
CA ASN A 231 4.90 -3.96 15.79
C ASN A 231 5.69 -2.66 15.99
N SER A 232 5.55 -1.71 15.07
CA SER A 232 6.41 -0.52 15.02
C SER A 232 5.58 0.75 14.92
N ASN A 233 6.16 1.87 15.35
CA ASN A 233 5.55 3.20 15.25
C ASN A 233 6.41 4.08 14.36
N ILE A 234 5.85 4.58 13.27
CA ILE A 234 6.53 5.45 12.30
C ILE A 234 5.79 6.78 12.25
N SER A 235 6.48 7.84 12.65
CA SER A 235 5.89 9.18 12.77
C SER A 235 6.71 10.20 12.00
N GLY A 236 6.02 11.00 11.19
CA GLY A 236 6.63 12.08 10.42
C GLY A 236 5.71 13.29 10.38
N ASN A 237 6.19 14.42 10.89
CA ASN A 237 5.37 15.62 11.01
C ASN A 237 4.83 16.13 9.66
N LYS A 238 5.66 16.10 8.60
CA LYS A 238 5.27 16.56 7.24
C LYS A 238 4.70 15.47 6.36
N SER A 239 5.14 14.23 6.51
CA SER A 239 4.59 13.07 5.83
C SER A 239 5.18 11.78 6.38
N VAL A 240 4.48 10.66 6.12
CA VAL A 240 5.06 9.31 6.21
C VAL A 240 4.97 8.66 4.84
N VAL A 241 6.10 8.18 4.32
CA VAL A 241 6.20 7.55 3.00
C VAL A 241 6.83 6.18 3.12
N ILE A 242 6.08 5.14 2.73
CA ILE A 242 6.53 3.75 2.70
C ILE A 242 6.46 3.25 1.25
N ASN A 243 7.58 2.88 0.66
CA ASN A 243 7.65 2.51 -0.76
C ASN A 243 8.44 1.21 -1.00
N SER A 244 7.80 0.27 -1.68
CA SER A 244 8.42 -0.95 -2.23
C SER A 244 8.40 -0.87 -3.75
N GLU A 245 9.52 -0.48 -4.36
CA GLU A 245 9.58 -0.12 -5.80
C GLU A 245 9.24 -1.30 -6.71
N ASN A 246 9.71 -2.51 -6.40
CA ASN A 246 9.41 -3.70 -7.19
C ASN A 246 8.63 -4.77 -6.39
N GLY A 247 8.53 -4.63 -5.07
CA GLY A 247 7.99 -5.66 -4.17
C GLY A 247 6.66 -5.31 -3.52
N THR A 248 6.41 -5.93 -2.38
CA THR A 248 5.22 -5.75 -1.56
C THR A 248 5.53 -4.86 -0.35
N THR A 249 4.59 -3.96 -0.04
CA THR A 249 4.57 -3.22 1.23
C THR A 249 3.65 -3.94 2.20
N LYS A 250 4.20 -4.45 3.31
CA LYS A 250 3.46 -5.21 4.33
C LYS A 250 3.56 -4.55 5.71
N LEU A 251 2.42 -4.25 6.32
CA LEU A 251 2.32 -3.74 7.69
C LEU A 251 1.49 -4.70 8.56
N VAL A 252 1.96 -4.96 9.78
CA VAL A 252 1.24 -5.75 10.77
C VAL A 252 1.39 -5.11 12.14
N ASN A 253 0.27 -4.80 12.80
CA ASN A 253 0.27 -4.17 14.13
C ASN A 253 1.20 -2.94 14.17
N THR A 254 1.09 -2.07 13.17
CA THR A 254 1.98 -0.93 12.96
C THR A 254 1.19 0.37 12.99
N GLU A 255 1.71 1.39 13.67
CA GLU A 255 1.15 2.73 13.65
C GLU A 255 1.96 3.63 12.70
N LEU A 256 1.26 4.27 11.76
CA LEU A 256 1.78 5.35 10.94
C LEU A 256 1.07 6.64 11.32
N ASP A 257 1.82 7.66 11.73
CA ASP A 257 1.27 8.96 12.10
C ASP A 257 1.92 10.10 11.32
N SER A 258 1.10 10.89 10.63
CA SER A 258 1.53 12.16 10.07
C SER A 258 0.74 13.34 10.65
N ALA A 259 1.35 13.98 11.65
CA ALA A 259 0.73 15.03 12.45
C ALA A 259 0.22 16.24 11.64
N ASN A 260 0.92 16.61 10.57
CA ASN A 260 0.54 17.74 9.71
C ASN A 260 0.57 17.39 8.21
N GLY A 261 0.65 16.10 7.87
CA GLY A 261 0.96 15.66 6.51
C GLY A 261 0.13 14.48 6.03
N ALA A 262 0.51 14.01 4.85
CA ALA A 262 -0.07 12.84 4.22
C ALA A 262 0.66 11.55 4.61
N VAL A 263 -0.05 10.43 4.49
CA VAL A 263 0.55 9.10 4.57
C VAL A 263 0.40 8.41 3.21
N THR A 264 1.52 7.96 2.64
CA THR A 264 1.55 7.27 1.33
C THR A 264 2.23 5.91 1.47
N LEU A 265 1.53 4.86 1.06
CA LEU A 265 2.04 3.50 0.96
C LEU A 265 1.97 3.06 -0.49
N THR A 266 3.12 2.68 -1.04
CA THR A 266 3.21 2.12 -2.39
C THR A 266 3.87 0.76 -2.33
N GLY A 267 3.30 -0.22 -3.03
CA GLY A 267 3.96 -1.49 -3.29
C GLY A 267 3.67 -1.94 -4.70
N ASN A 268 4.70 -2.16 -5.51
CA ASN A 268 4.49 -2.54 -6.90
C ASN A 268 3.71 -3.86 -7.05
N GLN A 269 4.00 -4.87 -6.23
CA GLN A 269 3.30 -6.16 -6.28
C GLN A 269 2.03 -6.20 -5.42
N ALA A 270 2.03 -5.57 -4.26
CA ALA A 270 0.86 -5.51 -3.38
C ALA A 270 1.07 -4.50 -2.23
N VAL A 271 -0.04 -4.08 -1.62
CA VAL A 271 -0.06 -3.43 -0.31
C VAL A 271 -0.90 -4.28 0.65
N ASN A 272 -0.28 -4.80 1.70
CA ASN A 272 -0.91 -5.69 2.67
C ASN A 272 -0.91 -5.06 4.06
N LEU A 273 -2.08 -4.76 4.60
CA LEU A 273 -2.25 -4.20 5.94
C LEU A 273 -3.01 -5.21 6.81
N ASP A 274 -2.32 -5.82 7.77
CA ASP A 274 -2.91 -6.82 8.67
C ASP A 274 -3.39 -6.20 10.00
N ASN A 275 -4.04 -7.02 10.81
CA ASN A 275 -4.66 -6.66 12.09
C ASN A 275 -3.78 -5.75 12.95
N GLY A 276 -4.42 -4.71 13.51
CA GLY A 276 -3.78 -3.76 14.41
C GLY A 276 -3.01 -2.64 13.71
N THR A 277 -3.01 -2.61 12.38
CA THR A 277 -2.42 -1.48 11.63
C THR A 277 -3.30 -0.24 11.78
N LEU A 278 -2.68 0.87 12.20
CA LEU A 278 -3.31 2.17 12.41
C LEU A 278 -2.60 3.19 11.50
N ILE A 279 -3.36 3.93 10.71
CA ILE A 279 -2.85 4.99 9.84
C ILE A 279 -3.62 6.27 10.15
N ASN A 280 -2.91 7.27 10.66
CA ASN A 280 -3.42 8.59 10.97
C ASN A 280 -2.67 9.63 10.12
N ALA A 281 -3.40 10.35 9.28
CA ALA A 281 -2.87 11.46 8.51
C ALA A 281 -3.70 12.71 8.75
N LYS A 282 -3.03 13.85 8.93
CA LYS A 282 -3.72 15.14 8.95
C LYS A 282 -4.19 15.56 7.56
N GLU A 283 -3.45 15.16 6.52
CA GLU A 283 -3.82 15.30 5.11
C GLU A 283 -4.38 13.98 4.56
N ASN A 284 -4.11 13.66 3.30
CA ASN A 284 -4.62 12.47 2.61
C ASN A 284 -3.92 11.19 3.07
N VAL A 285 -4.63 10.07 2.98
CA VAL A 285 -4.04 8.73 3.02
C VAL A 285 -4.15 8.12 1.64
N THR A 286 -3.03 7.62 1.09
CA THR A 286 -2.97 7.02 -0.24
C THR A 286 -2.28 5.67 -0.20
N LEU A 287 -2.96 4.63 -0.68
CA LEU A 287 -2.44 3.26 -0.81
C LEU A 287 -2.44 2.90 -2.30
N ILE A 288 -1.30 2.46 -2.82
CA ILE A 288 -1.13 2.13 -4.25
C ILE A 288 -0.47 0.77 -4.39
N ALA A 289 -1.18 -0.16 -5.01
CA ALA A 289 -0.63 -1.39 -5.55
C ALA A 289 -0.54 -1.31 -7.08
N GLU A 290 0.64 -0.96 -7.61
CA GLU A 290 0.80 -0.57 -9.03
C GLU A 290 0.50 -1.70 -10.03
N ASN A 291 0.88 -2.93 -9.68
CA ASN A 291 0.73 -4.12 -10.53
C ASN A 291 0.06 -5.30 -9.81
N GLY A 292 -0.46 -5.09 -8.60
CA GLY A 292 -1.24 -6.12 -7.91
C GLY A 292 -2.32 -5.54 -6.99
N GLY A 293 -2.58 -6.24 -5.89
CA GLY A 293 -3.76 -6.02 -5.05
C GLY A 293 -3.49 -5.22 -3.79
N VAL A 294 -4.56 -4.67 -3.22
CA VAL A 294 -4.55 -4.12 -1.86
C VAL A 294 -5.36 -5.05 -0.97
N LEU A 295 -4.72 -5.63 0.05
CA LEU A 295 -5.36 -6.47 1.05
C LEU A 295 -5.30 -5.78 2.41
N MET A 296 -6.46 -5.61 3.05
CA MET A 296 -6.59 -4.96 4.35
C MET A 296 -7.49 -5.80 5.26
N SER A 297 -7.00 -6.16 6.45
CA SER A 297 -7.79 -6.86 7.47
C SER A 297 -7.54 -6.27 8.85
N GLY A 298 -8.61 -5.87 9.55
CA GLY A 298 -8.51 -5.35 10.92
C GLY A 298 -7.72 -4.05 11.05
N THR A 299 -7.88 -3.15 10.08
CA THR A 299 -7.10 -1.91 9.99
C THR A 299 -7.93 -0.69 10.37
N ASN A 300 -7.27 0.39 10.80
CA ASN A 300 -7.91 1.67 11.07
C ASN A 300 -7.19 2.75 10.25
N ILE A 301 -7.90 3.40 9.34
CA ILE A 301 -7.37 4.46 8.49
C ILE A 301 -8.18 5.72 8.68
N SER A 302 -7.49 6.81 9.03
CA SER A 302 -8.08 8.13 9.19
C SER A 302 -7.28 9.18 8.44
N ALA A 303 -7.93 9.83 7.48
CA ALA A 303 -7.50 11.09 6.89
C ALA A 303 -8.26 12.25 7.58
N GLY A 304 -7.57 13.36 7.86
CA GLY A 304 -8.05 14.45 8.73
C GLY A 304 -9.48 14.95 8.52
N ASN A 305 -10.03 15.60 9.55
CA ASN A 305 -11.43 16.05 9.56
C ASN A 305 -11.71 17.14 8.51
N GLY A 306 -12.48 16.80 7.48
CA GLY A 306 -13.30 17.75 6.71
C GLY A 306 -13.08 17.73 5.21
N THR A 307 -11.83 17.66 4.72
CA THR A 307 -11.53 17.76 3.28
C THR A 307 -10.54 16.73 2.74
N GLN A 308 -10.01 15.86 3.60
CA GLN A 308 -8.93 14.93 3.24
C GLN A 308 -9.47 13.57 2.86
N ASN A 309 -8.82 12.92 1.91
CA ASN A 309 -9.34 11.70 1.32
C ASN A 309 -8.53 10.47 1.73
N VAL A 310 -9.21 9.34 1.76
CA VAL A 310 -8.59 8.01 1.77
C VAL A 310 -8.73 7.46 0.35
N THR A 311 -7.61 7.24 -0.32
CA THR A 311 -7.56 6.73 -1.69
C THR A 311 -6.82 5.40 -1.72
N ILE A 312 -7.48 4.36 -2.22
CA ILE A 312 -6.93 3.00 -2.36
C ILE A 312 -6.99 2.61 -3.83
N LEU A 313 -5.83 2.43 -4.45
CA LEU A 313 -5.70 2.09 -5.87
C LEU A 313 -4.98 0.75 -5.99
N ALA A 314 -5.62 -0.19 -6.68
CA ALA A 314 -5.05 -1.48 -7.01
C ALA A 314 -5.17 -1.74 -8.51
N LYS A 315 -4.17 -2.44 -9.06
CA LYS A 315 -4.28 -2.95 -10.44
C LYS A 315 -5.23 -4.12 -10.49
N THR A 316 -5.05 -5.10 -9.61
CA THR A 316 -5.91 -6.29 -9.49
C THR A 316 -6.98 -6.02 -8.44
N ASP A 317 -7.10 -6.86 -7.43
CA ASP A 317 -8.19 -6.79 -6.45
C ASP A 317 -7.97 -5.79 -5.32
N VAL A 318 -9.07 -5.27 -4.79
CA VAL A 318 -9.13 -4.58 -3.50
C VAL A 318 -9.93 -5.47 -2.54
N GLU A 319 -9.28 -5.94 -1.48
CA GLU A 319 -9.90 -6.73 -0.43
C GLU A 319 -9.81 -5.98 0.90
N ILE A 320 -10.97 -5.63 1.48
CA ILE A 320 -11.05 -4.91 2.75
C ILE A 320 -12.00 -5.67 3.67
N ASP A 321 -11.46 -6.25 4.75
CA ASP A 321 -12.24 -6.93 5.77
C ASP A 321 -12.03 -6.32 7.15
N ASN A 322 -13.09 -6.24 7.95
CA ASN A 322 -13.04 -5.84 9.36
C ASN A 322 -12.26 -4.54 9.60
N SER A 323 -12.36 -3.57 8.69
CA SER A 323 -11.53 -2.36 8.72
C SER A 323 -12.37 -1.09 8.89
N ASN A 324 -11.78 -0.05 9.47
CA ASN A 324 -12.44 1.24 9.70
C ASN A 324 -11.75 2.31 8.84
N LEU A 325 -12.51 2.96 7.95
CA LEU A 325 -11.99 3.98 7.05
C LEU A 325 -12.77 5.29 7.25
N SER A 326 -12.04 6.38 7.47
CA SER A 326 -12.63 7.72 7.60
C SER A 326 -11.87 8.81 6.86
N GLY A 327 -12.63 9.70 6.22
CA GLY A 327 -12.12 10.86 5.47
C GLY A 327 -13.28 11.66 4.87
N SER A 328 -13.01 12.77 4.19
CA SER A 328 -14.00 13.51 3.40
C SER A 328 -14.52 12.68 2.22
N HIS A 329 -13.63 11.95 1.56
CA HIS A 329 -13.99 10.95 0.55
C HIS A 329 -13.17 9.68 0.78
N VAL A 330 -13.85 8.54 0.70
CA VAL A 330 -13.19 7.23 0.64
C VAL A 330 -13.37 6.71 -0.78
N ARG A 331 -12.26 6.51 -1.48
CA ARG A 331 -12.23 5.99 -2.85
C ARG A 331 -11.43 4.71 -2.89
N THR A 332 -12.01 3.67 -3.46
CA THR A 332 -11.32 2.41 -3.77
C THR A 332 -11.46 2.09 -5.25
N GLN A 333 -10.40 1.57 -5.87
CA GLN A 333 -10.41 1.22 -7.29
C GLN A 333 -9.58 -0.04 -7.56
N ALA A 334 -10.23 -1.08 -8.06
CA ALA A 334 -9.65 -2.29 -8.63
C ALA A 334 -9.69 -2.18 -10.17
N THR A 335 -8.55 -1.84 -10.79
CA THR A 335 -8.53 -1.42 -12.21
C THR A 335 -8.86 -2.55 -13.18
N THR A 336 -8.41 -3.77 -12.90
CA THR A 336 -8.64 -4.97 -13.72
C THR A 336 -9.08 -6.17 -12.89
N GLY A 337 -9.57 -5.93 -11.67
CA GLY A 337 -9.94 -6.98 -10.73
C GLY A 337 -11.25 -6.66 -10.04
N SER A 338 -11.49 -7.38 -8.96
CA SER A 338 -12.69 -7.27 -8.13
C SER A 338 -12.45 -6.41 -6.90
N SER A 339 -13.54 -5.89 -6.34
CA SER A 339 -13.56 -5.26 -5.01
C SER A 339 -14.38 -6.16 -4.08
N THR A 340 -13.79 -6.59 -2.98
CA THR A 340 -14.47 -7.36 -1.92
C THR A 340 -14.31 -6.61 -0.60
N ILE A 341 -15.39 -6.00 -0.14
CA ILE A 341 -15.41 -5.17 1.06
C ILE A 341 -16.45 -5.74 2.02
N THR A 342 -15.97 -6.30 3.13
CA THR A 342 -16.81 -6.96 4.14
C THR A 342 -16.54 -6.47 5.55
N ASN A 343 -17.58 -6.53 6.39
CA ASN A 343 -17.48 -6.30 7.84
C ASN A 343 -16.79 -4.98 8.23
N SER A 344 -16.81 -3.98 7.36
CA SER A 344 -16.00 -2.77 7.49
C SER A 344 -16.86 -1.56 7.83
N THR A 345 -16.29 -0.57 8.49
CA THR A 345 -16.97 0.69 8.82
C THR A 345 -16.43 1.81 7.94
N PHE A 346 -17.34 2.54 7.31
CA PHE A 346 -17.04 3.72 6.52
C PHE A 346 -17.67 4.94 7.16
N LYS A 347 -16.87 5.99 7.40
CA LYS A 347 -17.34 7.30 7.86
C LYS A 347 -16.78 8.38 6.95
N ALA A 348 -17.58 8.83 5.99
CA ALA A 348 -17.11 9.80 5.01
C ALA A 348 -18.18 10.75 4.49
N GLY A 349 -17.74 11.82 3.82
CA GLY A 349 -18.60 12.68 3.03
C GLY A 349 -19.14 11.93 1.82
N ASN A 350 -18.27 11.28 1.04
CA ASN A 350 -18.64 10.47 -0.12
C ASN A 350 -17.90 9.13 -0.10
N LEU A 351 -18.49 8.10 -0.71
CA LEU A 351 -17.88 6.78 -0.87
C LEU A 351 -17.95 6.36 -2.34
N THR A 352 -16.80 6.04 -2.94
CA THR A 352 -16.72 5.47 -4.29
C THR A 352 -15.97 4.14 -4.23
N VAL A 353 -16.57 3.09 -4.77
CA VAL A 353 -15.98 1.75 -4.89
C VAL A 353 -16.08 1.31 -6.33
N GLU A 354 -14.94 1.25 -7.01
CA GLU A 354 -14.88 0.86 -8.42
C GLU A 354 -14.16 -0.48 -8.59
N ALA A 355 -14.78 -1.38 -9.34
CA ALA A 355 -14.18 -2.63 -9.77
C ALA A 355 -14.50 -2.88 -11.25
N GLN A 356 -13.54 -3.45 -11.98
CA GLN A 356 -13.73 -3.83 -13.38
C GLN A 356 -14.45 -5.17 -13.52
N ASP A 357 -14.21 -6.09 -12.57
CA ASP A 357 -14.90 -7.37 -12.48
C ASP A 357 -16.05 -7.26 -11.47
N THR A 358 -16.02 -8.01 -10.37
CA THR A 358 -17.11 -8.05 -9.39
C THR A 358 -16.92 -7.00 -8.29
N ASN A 359 -18.01 -6.45 -7.78
CA ASN A 359 -18.00 -5.58 -6.61
C ASN A 359 -18.89 -6.18 -5.53
N THR A 360 -18.28 -6.78 -4.51
CA THR A 360 -18.97 -7.34 -3.35
C THR A 360 -18.83 -6.39 -2.18
N PHE A 361 -19.95 -5.79 -1.76
CA PHE A 361 -20.01 -4.81 -0.69
C PHE A 361 -21.05 -5.24 0.35
N GLU A 362 -20.61 -6.04 1.33
CA GLU A 362 -21.52 -6.74 2.24
C GLU A 362 -21.21 -6.54 3.73
N ARG A 363 -22.26 -6.53 4.57
CA ARG A 363 -22.12 -6.52 6.04
C ARG A 363 -21.33 -5.31 6.56
N ASN A 364 -21.34 -4.20 5.84
CA ASN A 364 -20.61 -2.99 6.23
C ASN A 364 -21.49 -2.06 7.08
N ASN A 365 -20.83 -1.26 7.91
CA ASN A 365 -21.44 -0.15 8.63
C ASN A 365 -21.12 1.16 7.89
N ILE A 366 -22.08 1.69 7.16
CA ILE A 366 -21.91 2.80 6.22
C ILE A 366 -22.50 4.06 6.86
N ASN A 367 -21.68 5.09 7.08
CA ASN A 367 -22.10 6.40 7.58
C ASN A 367 -21.62 7.48 6.61
N ILE A 368 -22.42 7.72 5.57
CA ILE A 368 -22.04 8.56 4.43
C ILE A 368 -23.03 9.73 4.30
N SER A 369 -22.51 10.96 4.42
CA SER A 369 -23.35 12.16 4.39
C SER A 369 -23.65 12.68 2.98
N GLY A 370 -23.06 12.08 1.95
CA GLY A 370 -23.20 12.43 0.54
C GLY A 370 -23.49 11.18 -0.29
N GLN A 371 -22.85 11.05 -1.45
CA GLN A 371 -23.12 9.98 -2.40
C GLN A 371 -22.34 8.70 -2.07
N VAL A 372 -23.03 7.56 -2.22
CA VAL A 372 -22.41 6.24 -2.36
C VAL A 372 -22.47 5.85 -3.83
N GLU A 373 -21.31 5.52 -4.42
CA GLU A 373 -21.19 5.09 -5.82
C GLU A 373 -20.42 3.76 -5.88
N LEU A 374 -21.05 2.76 -6.49
CA LEU A 374 -20.50 1.42 -6.64
C LEU A 374 -20.52 1.04 -8.13
N SER A 375 -19.40 0.53 -8.65
CA SER A 375 -19.34 -0.02 -10.01
C SER A 375 -18.69 -1.40 -10.04
N GLY A 376 -19.15 -2.23 -10.98
CA GLY A 376 -18.76 -3.63 -11.17
C GLY A 376 -19.85 -4.46 -11.83
N MET A 377 -19.52 -5.66 -12.29
CA MET A 377 -20.43 -6.59 -12.94
C MET A 377 -20.23 -8.02 -12.41
N PRO A 378 -21.10 -8.51 -11.48
CA PRO A 378 -22.18 -7.79 -10.81
C PRO A 378 -21.71 -6.90 -9.65
N VAL A 379 -22.60 -6.01 -9.17
CA VAL A 379 -22.49 -5.34 -7.87
C VAL A 379 -23.42 -6.03 -6.87
N ASN A 380 -22.86 -6.54 -5.77
CA ASN A 380 -23.58 -7.12 -4.65
C ASN A 380 -23.57 -6.14 -3.47
N PHE A 381 -24.68 -5.45 -3.22
CA PHE A 381 -24.83 -4.48 -2.14
C PHE A 381 -25.84 -4.97 -1.09
N ASN A 382 -25.38 -5.81 -0.17
CA ASN A 382 -26.25 -6.60 0.72
C ASN A 382 -25.86 -6.52 2.20
N LEU A 383 -26.85 -6.62 3.08
CA LEU A 383 -26.68 -6.74 4.53
C LEU A 383 -25.89 -5.59 5.17
N ASN A 384 -25.85 -4.43 4.52
CA ASN A 384 -25.22 -3.25 5.08
C ASN A 384 -26.17 -2.56 6.08
N LYS A 385 -25.57 -1.81 7.02
CA LYS A 385 -26.28 -1.04 8.04
C LYS A 385 -25.72 0.37 8.15
N GLY A 386 -26.41 1.25 8.88
CA GLY A 386 -25.96 2.62 9.15
C GLY A 386 -26.86 3.65 8.48
N VAL A 387 -26.29 4.76 8.02
CA VAL A 387 -27.02 5.89 7.43
C VAL A 387 -26.33 6.38 6.16
N ILE A 388 -27.10 6.50 5.08
CA ILE A 388 -26.69 7.17 3.84
C ILE A 388 -27.64 8.33 3.53
N ALA A 389 -27.10 9.42 3.00
CA ALA A 389 -27.90 10.60 2.66
C ALA A 389 -28.81 10.34 1.45
N GLU A 390 -28.25 9.77 0.38
CA GLU A 390 -28.92 9.53 -0.90
C GLU A 390 -28.93 8.05 -1.25
N LEU A 391 -29.83 7.64 -2.14
CA LEU A 391 -29.78 6.31 -2.76
C LEU A 391 -28.45 6.08 -3.48
N PRO A 392 -27.87 4.86 -3.39
CA PRO A 392 -26.60 4.56 -4.03
C PRO A 392 -26.73 4.60 -5.56
N LEU A 393 -25.64 5.01 -6.23
CA LEU A 393 -25.48 4.87 -7.67
C LEU A 393 -24.78 3.53 -7.94
N ILE A 394 -25.45 2.64 -8.66
CA ILE A 394 -24.93 1.34 -9.07
C ILE A 394 -24.67 1.39 -10.57
N ASN A 395 -23.41 1.30 -10.99
CA ASN A 395 -22.99 1.45 -12.39
C ASN A 395 -23.53 2.74 -13.04
N GLY A 396 -23.53 3.84 -12.28
CA GLY A 396 -24.00 5.16 -12.73
C GLY A 396 -25.52 5.35 -12.72
N LEU A 397 -26.31 4.34 -12.35
CA LEU A 397 -27.76 4.42 -12.25
C LEU A 397 -28.20 4.46 -10.79
N LYS A 398 -29.19 5.30 -10.47
CA LYS A 398 -29.75 5.38 -9.12
C LYS A 398 -30.50 4.08 -8.80
N ALA A 399 -30.12 3.44 -7.69
CA ALA A 399 -30.76 2.20 -7.25
C ALA A 399 -32.23 2.43 -6.84
N PHE A 400 -33.05 1.39 -6.98
CA PHE A 400 -34.44 1.42 -6.52
C PHE A 400 -34.51 1.36 -5.00
N THR A 401 -35.30 2.24 -4.38
CA THR A 401 -35.50 2.29 -2.92
C THR A 401 -35.84 0.93 -2.34
N GLN A 402 -36.82 0.22 -2.92
CA GLN A 402 -37.29 -1.07 -2.41
C GLN A 402 -36.20 -2.15 -2.46
N GLU A 403 -35.39 -2.18 -3.52
CA GLU A 403 -34.29 -3.14 -3.65
C GLU A 403 -33.22 -2.88 -2.59
N VAL A 404 -32.81 -1.62 -2.42
CA VAL A 404 -31.81 -1.23 -1.42
C VAL A 404 -32.29 -1.58 -0.01
N GLU A 405 -33.53 -1.26 0.34
CA GLU A 405 -34.11 -1.56 1.66
C GLU A 405 -34.31 -3.06 1.89
N THR A 406 -34.71 -3.82 0.87
CA THR A 406 -34.88 -5.28 0.98
C THR A 406 -33.54 -5.96 1.20
N ASN A 407 -32.51 -5.55 0.47
CA ASN A 407 -31.17 -6.13 0.57
C ASN A 407 -30.43 -5.63 1.82
N ASN A 408 -30.79 -4.47 2.37
CA ASN A 408 -30.11 -3.81 3.49
C ASN A 408 -31.15 -3.32 4.53
N PRO A 409 -31.81 -4.23 5.26
CA PRO A 409 -32.93 -3.89 6.15
C PRO A 409 -32.53 -3.01 7.35
N GLU A 410 -31.24 -2.92 7.68
CA GLU A 410 -30.70 -2.10 8.76
C GLU A 410 -30.06 -0.79 8.26
N LEU A 411 -30.20 -0.46 6.96
CA LEU A 411 -29.66 0.75 6.36
C LEU A 411 -30.74 1.83 6.28
N GLU A 412 -30.49 2.99 6.89
CA GLU A 412 -31.35 4.17 6.78
C GLU A 412 -30.94 5.03 5.59
N ILE A 413 -31.92 5.41 4.76
CA ILE A 413 -31.76 6.30 3.60
C ILE A 413 -32.54 7.58 3.88
N LEU A 414 -31.85 8.71 4.02
CA LEU A 414 -32.47 9.97 4.43
C LEU A 414 -33.34 10.58 3.31
N HIS A 415 -32.84 10.58 2.08
CA HIS A 415 -33.56 11.09 0.91
C HIS A 415 -33.93 9.95 -0.04
N LYS A 416 -35.12 9.40 0.18
CA LYS A 416 -35.70 8.37 -0.68
C LYS A 416 -36.29 9.03 -1.92
N ASP A 417 -36.17 8.36 -3.07
CA ASP A 417 -36.94 8.78 -4.25
C ASP A 417 -38.39 8.32 -4.09
N ASN A 418 -39.34 9.25 -4.29
CA ASN A 418 -40.77 8.96 -4.29
C ASN A 418 -41.24 8.37 -5.62
N ASN A 419 -40.31 7.87 -6.46
CA ASN A 419 -40.65 7.27 -7.75
C ASN A 419 -41.68 6.18 -7.48
N LEU A 420 -42.87 6.46 -7.99
CA LEU A 420 -44.13 5.83 -7.64
C LEU A 420 -43.97 4.32 -7.60
N GLU A 421 -44.45 3.71 -6.51
CA GLU A 421 -44.97 2.36 -6.56
C GLU A 421 -45.88 2.29 -7.80
N VAL A 422 -45.38 1.79 -8.93
CA VAL A 422 -46.26 1.04 -9.82
C VAL A 422 -46.51 -0.25 -9.07
N LYS A 423 -47.39 -0.17 -8.07
CA LYS A 423 -48.15 -1.33 -7.66
C LYS A 423 -48.87 -1.76 -8.92
N LEU A 424 -48.29 -2.71 -9.64
CA LEU A 424 -49.08 -3.55 -10.51
C LEU A 424 -50.15 -4.15 -9.61
N GLU A 425 -51.35 -3.60 -9.71
CA GLU A 425 -52.54 -4.20 -9.15
C GLU A 425 -52.56 -5.63 -9.68
N THR A 426 -52.24 -6.57 -8.80
CA THR A 426 -52.21 -8.00 -9.10
C THR A 426 -53.64 -8.57 -9.21
N SER A 427 -54.65 -7.71 -9.09
CA SER A 427 -56.07 -7.98 -9.36
C SER A 427 -56.42 -7.87 -10.85
N TYR A 428 -55.53 -8.31 -11.74
CA TYR A 428 -55.85 -8.39 -13.17
C TYR A 428 -57.03 -9.36 -13.43
N GLU A 429 -57.30 -10.28 -12.51
CA GLU A 429 -58.48 -11.16 -12.55
C GLU A 429 -59.78 -10.44 -12.14
N ASP A 430 -59.75 -9.42 -11.26
CA ASP A 430 -60.95 -8.70 -10.84
C ASP A 430 -61.48 -7.73 -11.93
N TRP A 431 -60.61 -7.26 -12.82
CA TRP A 431 -60.99 -6.39 -13.94
C TRP A 431 -61.71 -7.11 -15.08
N LEU A 432 -61.61 -8.44 -15.15
CA LEU A 432 -62.27 -9.25 -16.18
C LEU A 432 -63.56 -9.93 -15.70
N GLU A 433 -63.83 -9.96 -14.39
CA GLU A 433 -64.99 -10.68 -13.84
C GLU A 433 -66.16 -9.80 -13.36
N GLU A 434 -65.99 -8.48 -13.20
CA GLU A 434 -67.12 -7.61 -12.89
C GLU A 434 -67.71 -6.94 -14.14
N GLY A 435 -68.82 -7.51 -14.63
CA GLY A 435 -69.70 -6.95 -15.66
C GLY A 435 -70.45 -5.69 -15.22
N ASN A 436 -69.76 -4.68 -14.70
CA ASN A 436 -70.30 -3.36 -14.42
C ASN A 436 -69.91 -2.39 -15.54
N ALA A 437 -70.92 -1.75 -16.11
CA ALA A 437 -70.82 -0.85 -17.26
C ALA A 437 -69.72 0.22 -17.08
N LEU A 438 -68.81 0.26 -18.05
CA LEU A 438 -67.81 1.31 -18.20
C LEU A 438 -68.48 2.70 -18.24
N PRO A 439 -67.91 3.73 -17.59
CA PRO A 439 -68.32 5.11 -17.84
C PRO A 439 -68.04 5.45 -19.30
N GLN A 440 -69.00 6.06 -19.99
CA GLN A 440 -68.77 6.60 -21.33
C GLN A 440 -67.72 7.70 -21.26
N VAL A 441 -66.50 7.37 -21.64
CA VAL A 441 -65.44 8.32 -21.97
C VAL A 441 -65.59 8.65 -23.45
N GLU A 442 -65.52 9.94 -23.77
CA GLU A 442 -65.57 10.46 -25.14
C GLU A 442 -64.62 9.68 -26.06
N GLU A 443 -65.18 9.19 -27.16
CA GLU A 443 -64.49 8.49 -28.24
C GLU A 443 -63.36 9.36 -28.80
N HIS A 444 -62.14 9.14 -28.33
CA HIS A 444 -61.01 9.21 -29.24
C HIS A 444 -61.08 7.94 -30.11
N GLU A 445 -61.19 8.13 -31.43
CA GLU A 445 -61.09 7.05 -32.41
C GLU A 445 -59.74 6.33 -32.26
N GLU A 446 -59.68 5.34 -31.37
CA GLU A 446 -58.64 4.35 -31.40
C GLU A 446 -58.91 3.42 -32.58
N THR A 447 -57.94 3.41 -33.49
CA THR A 447 -57.92 2.46 -34.60
C THR A 447 -57.63 1.08 -34.02
N VAL A 448 -58.68 0.37 -33.61
CA VAL A 448 -58.59 -1.04 -33.27
C VAL A 448 -58.18 -1.78 -34.53
N SER A 449 -56.94 -2.27 -34.51
CA SER A 449 -56.42 -3.12 -35.55
C SER A 449 -56.71 -4.58 -35.18
N ASP A 450 -57.67 -5.21 -35.86
CA ASP A 450 -57.90 -6.66 -35.82
C ASP A 450 -56.77 -7.46 -36.52
N LEU A 451 -55.56 -6.88 -36.61
CA LEU A 451 -54.38 -7.58 -37.07
C LEU A 451 -53.93 -8.52 -35.95
N THR A 452 -54.33 -9.79 -36.08
CA THR A 452 -53.68 -10.90 -35.38
C THR A 452 -52.17 -10.75 -35.53
N MET A 453 -51.42 -10.76 -34.41
CA MET A 453 -49.96 -10.76 -34.46
C MET A 453 -49.50 -11.84 -35.46
N PRO A 454 -48.65 -11.50 -36.45
CA PRO A 454 -48.13 -12.47 -37.38
C PRO A 454 -47.56 -13.68 -36.62
N SER A 455 -47.80 -14.89 -37.13
CA SER A 455 -47.20 -16.11 -36.57
C SER A 455 -45.69 -15.92 -36.48
N GLY A 456 -45.17 -15.81 -35.24
CA GLY A 456 -43.75 -15.62 -34.97
C GLY A 456 -43.32 -14.36 -34.23
N GLU A 457 -44.25 -13.50 -33.84
CA GLU A 457 -43.99 -12.43 -32.88
C GLU A 457 -44.41 -12.88 -31.48
N ALA A 458 -43.54 -12.66 -30.49
CA ALA A 458 -43.85 -12.92 -29.09
C ALA A 458 -43.78 -11.62 -28.31
N LEU A 459 -44.91 -11.23 -27.72
CA LEU A 459 -44.96 -10.17 -26.72
C LEU A 459 -44.88 -10.84 -25.34
N VAL A 460 -43.77 -10.64 -24.65
CA VAL A 460 -43.64 -11.05 -23.24
C VAL A 460 -43.77 -9.81 -22.39
N VAL A 461 -44.86 -9.76 -21.62
CA VAL A 461 -45.07 -8.73 -20.60
C VAL A 461 -44.69 -9.34 -19.26
N THR A 462 -43.64 -8.82 -18.64
CA THR A 462 -43.30 -9.13 -17.25
C THR A 462 -43.81 -8.01 -16.35
N THR A 463 -43.68 -8.19 -15.04
CA THR A 463 -44.02 -7.15 -14.06
C THR A 463 -43.10 -5.92 -14.12
N THR A 464 -42.01 -5.97 -14.89
CA THR A 464 -41.02 -4.89 -14.93
C THR A 464 -40.81 -4.31 -16.33
N GLU A 465 -41.04 -5.08 -17.39
CA GLU A 465 -40.78 -4.65 -18.77
C GLU A 465 -41.74 -5.32 -19.78
N SER A 466 -41.94 -4.68 -20.92
CA SER A 466 -42.62 -5.27 -22.09
C SER A 466 -41.61 -5.46 -23.21
N HIS A 467 -41.37 -6.71 -23.62
CA HIS A 467 -40.46 -7.03 -24.71
C HIS A 467 -41.23 -7.52 -25.92
N PHE A 468 -41.01 -6.86 -27.06
CA PHE A 468 -41.41 -7.36 -28.38
C PHE A 468 -40.25 -8.16 -28.98
N SER A 469 -40.43 -9.46 -29.17
CA SER A 469 -39.51 -10.30 -29.94
C SER A 469 -40.06 -10.48 -31.35
N THR A 470 -39.40 -9.88 -32.33
CA THR A 470 -39.66 -10.06 -33.78
C THR A 470 -38.81 -11.21 -34.33
N CYS A 471 -38.78 -12.33 -33.61
CA CYS A 471 -37.93 -13.48 -33.92
C CYS A 471 -38.02 -13.92 -35.39
N TYR A 472 -39.24 -13.97 -35.95
CA TYR A 472 -39.44 -14.44 -37.32
C TYR A 472 -39.06 -13.41 -38.39
N VAL A 473 -39.08 -12.12 -38.09
CA VAL A 473 -38.56 -11.08 -39.00
C VAL A 473 -37.05 -11.20 -39.09
N ALA A 474 -36.37 -11.35 -37.95
CA ALA A 474 -34.92 -11.56 -37.91
C ALA A 474 -34.52 -12.87 -38.61
N LEU A 475 -35.28 -13.96 -38.42
CA LEU A 475 -35.05 -15.22 -39.14
C LEU A 475 -35.23 -15.07 -40.65
N HIS A 476 -36.27 -14.36 -41.09
CA HIS A 476 -36.55 -14.15 -42.51
C HIS A 476 -35.46 -13.30 -43.18
N ASP A 477 -35.06 -12.18 -42.57
CA ASP A 477 -34.02 -11.30 -43.12
C ASP A 477 -32.68 -12.03 -43.25
N VAL A 478 -32.32 -12.82 -42.23
CA VAL A 478 -31.09 -13.62 -42.26
C VAL A 478 -31.21 -14.72 -43.32
N PHE A 479 -32.31 -15.47 -43.36
CA PHE A 479 -32.47 -16.57 -44.32
C PHE A 479 -32.55 -16.11 -45.77
N ASP A 480 -33.17 -14.96 -46.04
CA ASP A 480 -33.19 -14.35 -47.37
C ASP A 480 -31.79 -13.90 -47.80
N SER A 481 -30.99 -13.36 -46.87
CA SER A 481 -29.61 -12.94 -47.17
C SER A 481 -28.68 -14.11 -47.53
N TYR A 482 -28.98 -15.32 -47.03
CA TYR A 482 -28.27 -16.57 -47.33
C TYR A 482 -28.89 -17.36 -48.48
N GLY A 483 -29.96 -16.86 -49.11
CA GLY A 483 -30.62 -17.53 -50.23
C GLY A 483 -31.23 -18.89 -49.85
N VAL A 484 -31.78 -18.99 -48.63
CA VAL A 484 -32.46 -20.20 -48.18
C VAL A 484 -33.67 -20.46 -49.07
N THR A 485 -33.79 -21.68 -49.62
CA THR A 485 -34.87 -21.99 -50.56
C THR A 485 -36.18 -22.23 -49.82
N GLU A 486 -37.31 -21.89 -50.45
CA GLU A 486 -38.64 -22.13 -49.90
C GLU A 486 -38.85 -23.61 -49.53
N ARG A 487 -38.35 -24.53 -50.37
CA ARG A 487 -38.34 -25.97 -50.08
C ARG A 487 -37.58 -26.31 -48.79
N ASP A 488 -36.48 -25.62 -48.51
CA ASP A 488 -35.70 -25.88 -47.30
C ASP A 488 -36.34 -25.25 -46.06
N LEU A 489 -37.01 -24.10 -46.18
CA LEU A 489 -37.83 -23.52 -45.11
C LEU A 489 -38.97 -24.46 -44.68
N GLU A 490 -39.53 -25.23 -45.63
CA GLU A 490 -40.61 -26.20 -45.38
C GLU A 490 -40.15 -27.52 -44.73
N ASN A 491 -38.90 -27.92 -44.97
CA ASN A 491 -38.45 -29.29 -44.69
C ASN A 491 -37.34 -29.39 -43.63
N LEU A 492 -36.73 -28.25 -43.24
CA LEU A 492 -35.63 -28.20 -42.28
C LEU A 492 -35.98 -27.29 -41.11
N SER A 493 -35.53 -27.68 -39.92
CA SER A 493 -35.57 -26.81 -38.75
C SER A 493 -34.59 -25.64 -38.88
N VAL A 494 -34.80 -24.59 -38.09
CA VAL A 494 -33.91 -23.41 -38.04
C VAL A 494 -32.44 -23.79 -37.81
N ASP A 495 -32.14 -24.75 -36.93
CA ASP A 495 -30.76 -25.25 -36.72
C ASP A 495 -30.20 -25.98 -37.94
N GLU A 496 -31.02 -26.81 -38.60
CA GLU A 496 -30.63 -27.50 -39.82
C GLU A 496 -30.37 -26.53 -40.98
N ILE A 497 -31.15 -25.45 -41.09
CA ILE A 497 -30.95 -24.37 -42.05
C ILE A 497 -29.64 -23.63 -41.75
N MET A 498 -29.43 -23.20 -40.50
CA MET A 498 -28.20 -22.52 -40.07
C MET A 498 -26.94 -23.34 -40.39
N LYS A 499 -27.03 -24.67 -40.22
CA LYS A 499 -25.95 -25.59 -40.53
C LYS A 499 -25.76 -25.82 -42.03
N LYS A 500 -26.86 -26.01 -42.78
CA LYS A 500 -26.83 -26.27 -44.24
C LYS A 500 -26.30 -25.08 -45.03
N TYR A 501 -26.72 -23.87 -44.68
CA TYR A 501 -26.37 -22.64 -45.38
C TYR A 501 -25.13 -21.95 -44.82
N GLY A 502 -24.51 -22.51 -43.78
CA GLY A 502 -23.26 -21.99 -43.24
C GLY A 502 -23.40 -20.61 -42.59
N ILE A 503 -24.54 -20.34 -41.95
CA ILE A 503 -24.84 -19.04 -41.34
C ILE A 503 -23.77 -18.72 -40.29
N SER A 504 -23.22 -17.50 -40.33
CA SER A 504 -22.06 -17.09 -39.51
C SER A 504 -22.35 -17.15 -38.01
N ALA A 505 -21.31 -17.34 -37.19
CA ALA A 505 -21.45 -17.37 -35.74
C ALA A 505 -22.05 -16.07 -35.18
N SER A 506 -21.69 -14.92 -35.76
CA SER A 506 -22.22 -13.61 -35.36
C SER A 506 -23.73 -13.49 -35.60
N GLU A 507 -24.24 -14.01 -36.71
CA GLU A 507 -25.67 -13.98 -37.02
C GLU A 507 -26.46 -15.02 -36.23
N ARG A 508 -25.85 -16.16 -35.88
CA ARG A 508 -26.46 -17.11 -34.94
C ARG A 508 -26.64 -16.50 -33.56
N ASP A 509 -25.64 -15.77 -33.06
CA ASP A 509 -25.75 -15.05 -31.79
C ASP A 509 -26.78 -13.92 -31.86
N MET A 510 -26.94 -13.28 -33.02
CA MET A 510 -28.00 -12.31 -33.25
C MET A 510 -29.37 -12.98 -33.20
N LEU A 511 -29.58 -14.06 -33.96
CA LEU A 511 -30.83 -14.81 -33.97
C LEU A 511 -31.18 -15.38 -32.59
N SER A 512 -30.19 -15.91 -31.86
CA SER A 512 -30.40 -16.42 -30.50
C SER A 512 -30.82 -15.34 -29.52
N ARG A 513 -30.35 -14.10 -29.68
CA ARG A 513 -30.80 -12.96 -28.87
C ARG A 513 -32.18 -12.49 -29.29
N SER A 514 -32.43 -12.36 -30.60
CA SER A 514 -33.72 -11.95 -31.15
C SER A 514 -34.84 -12.94 -30.87
N CYS A 515 -34.53 -14.24 -30.77
CA CYS A 515 -35.46 -15.33 -30.53
C CYS A 515 -35.41 -15.92 -29.11
N ALA A 516 -34.68 -15.27 -28.18
CA ALA A 516 -34.50 -15.79 -26.82
C ALA A 516 -35.82 -16.06 -26.08
N LEU A 517 -36.89 -15.36 -26.46
CA LEU A 517 -38.23 -15.45 -25.87
C LEU A 517 -39.16 -16.45 -26.58
N VAL A 518 -38.69 -17.15 -27.61
CA VAL A 518 -39.46 -18.17 -28.34
C VAL A 518 -38.88 -19.57 -28.03
N PRO A 519 -39.46 -20.32 -27.08
CA PRO A 519 -38.93 -21.61 -26.67
C PRO A 519 -38.89 -22.60 -27.84
N GLY A 520 -37.72 -23.18 -28.11
CA GLY A 520 -37.54 -24.20 -29.15
C GLY A 520 -37.55 -23.66 -30.58
N TYR A 521 -37.29 -22.36 -30.79
CA TYR A 521 -37.25 -21.76 -32.13
C TYR A 521 -36.24 -22.45 -33.06
N ASP A 522 -35.14 -22.96 -32.51
CA ASP A 522 -34.09 -23.71 -33.19
C ASP A 522 -34.60 -25.01 -33.83
N LYS A 523 -35.65 -25.59 -33.24
CA LYS A 523 -36.30 -26.83 -33.69
C LYS A 523 -37.58 -26.58 -34.50
N ALA A 524 -37.99 -25.33 -34.64
CA ALA A 524 -39.20 -24.98 -35.38
C ALA A 524 -38.97 -25.09 -36.89
N ILE A 525 -39.99 -25.55 -37.60
CA ILE A 525 -40.14 -25.42 -39.06
C ILE A 525 -41.01 -24.18 -39.29
N LEU A 526 -40.55 -23.26 -40.15
CA LEU A 526 -41.22 -21.97 -40.33
C LEU A 526 -42.51 -22.14 -41.15
N PRO A 527 -43.67 -21.65 -40.68
CA PRO A 527 -44.90 -21.67 -41.48
C PRO A 527 -44.77 -20.68 -42.65
N LEU A 528 -45.23 -21.08 -43.84
CA LEU A 528 -45.24 -20.23 -45.02
C LEU A 528 -46.08 -18.96 -44.77
N LYS A 529 -45.57 -17.83 -45.25
CA LYS A 529 -46.32 -16.60 -45.37
C LYS A 529 -47.50 -16.86 -46.32
N GLU A 530 -48.74 -16.83 -45.83
CA GLU A 530 -49.89 -16.76 -46.72
C GLU A 530 -49.78 -15.45 -47.52
N VAL A 531 -49.31 -15.55 -48.76
CA VAL A 531 -49.38 -14.44 -49.70
C VAL A 531 -50.85 -14.27 -50.05
N LYS A 532 -51.55 -13.39 -49.34
CA LYS A 532 -52.85 -12.88 -49.77
C LYS A 532 -52.66 -12.31 -51.17
N LYS A 533 -53.29 -12.95 -52.17
CA LYS A 533 -53.38 -12.43 -53.54
C LYS A 533 -54.34 -11.26 -53.63
#